data_AF-A0A914SJ86-F1
#
_entry.id   AF-A0A914SJ86-F1
#
_cell.length_a   1.000
_cell.length_b   1.000
_cell.length_c   1.000
_cell.angle_alpha   90.00
_cell.angle_beta   90.00
_cell.angle_gamma   90.00
#
_symmetry.space_group_name_H-M   'P 1'
#
loop_
_entity.id
_entity.type
_entity.pdbx_description
1 polymer ?
#
loop_
_entity_poly.entity_id
_entity_poly.type
_entity_poly.pdbx_seq_one_letter_code
_entity_poly.pdbx_strand_id
1 'polypeptide(L)'
;MLSTFAITLVLLSANFAVNGQSTVPPNSRIDCDPTPNSNQGECTSRGCIWDSKFDSNNPTVPLCYYPPNTGYNATSTTKTTATLKPVPGGVGNPYGSNYPNLQFTWKSLGSAVKIQIAPTDVTRYRPPVDINENANIQSSEAFTVEIVNKNIFSFNVKRKSNGVRIWDTSIGGLLFADQFIQISTYLPSKKIYGFGEHIHKNLQHDFSKYTTWGMFARDEPPDSAGV
;
A
#
# COMPACT_ATOMS: atom_id res chain seq x y z
N MET A 1 12.43 -67.17 -30.94
CA MET A 1 11.59 -66.02 -30.59
C MET A 1 12.20 -65.35 -29.37
N LEU A 2 12.99 -64.29 -29.56
CA LEU A 2 13.53 -63.49 -28.44
C LEU A 2 12.63 -62.27 -28.29
N SER A 3 11.90 -62.17 -27.19
CA SER A 3 11.03 -61.03 -26.90
C SER A 3 11.86 -59.89 -26.29
N THR A 4 11.92 -58.77 -26.99
CA THR A 4 12.55 -57.54 -26.52
C THR A 4 11.60 -56.87 -25.52
N PHE A 5 12.00 -56.75 -24.25
CA PHE A 5 11.29 -55.94 -23.27
C PHE A 5 11.69 -54.47 -23.45
N ALA A 6 10.72 -53.61 -23.74
CA ALA A 6 10.91 -52.16 -23.76
C ALA A 6 10.68 -51.58 -22.36
N ILE A 7 11.69 -50.91 -21.80
CA ILE A 7 11.57 -50.16 -20.54
C ILE A 7 11.10 -48.75 -20.89
N THR A 8 9.86 -48.43 -20.56
CA THR A 8 9.29 -47.08 -20.71
C THR A 8 9.69 -46.23 -19.51
N LEU A 9 10.64 -45.32 -19.69
CA LEU A 9 11.05 -44.35 -18.67
C LEU A 9 10.10 -43.16 -18.70
N VAL A 10 9.22 -43.05 -17.71
CA VAL A 10 8.33 -41.88 -17.54
C VAL A 10 9.12 -40.79 -16.80
N LEU A 11 9.63 -39.81 -17.54
CA LEU A 11 10.20 -38.58 -16.97
C LEU A 11 9.05 -37.70 -16.46
N LEU A 12 8.76 -37.74 -15.16
CA LEU A 12 7.93 -36.71 -14.53
C LEU A 12 8.76 -35.41 -14.45
N SER A 13 8.50 -34.47 -15.35
CA SER A 13 8.94 -33.09 -15.17
C SER A 13 8.12 -32.47 -14.04
N ALA A 14 8.64 -32.54 -12.81
CA ALA A 14 8.16 -31.68 -11.75
C ALA A 14 8.54 -30.24 -12.10
N ASN A 15 7.56 -29.46 -12.57
CA ASN A 15 7.69 -28.01 -12.66
C ASN A 15 7.76 -27.46 -11.23
N PHE A 16 8.96 -27.44 -10.65
CA PHE A 16 9.23 -26.56 -9.53
C PHE A 16 9.21 -25.15 -10.11
N ALA A 17 8.08 -24.46 -9.97
CA ALA A 17 8.06 -23.02 -10.05
C ALA A 17 8.98 -22.52 -8.93
N VAL A 18 10.25 -22.26 -9.26
CA VAL A 18 11.09 -21.39 -8.45
C VAL A 18 10.39 -20.04 -8.50
N ASN A 19 9.55 -19.81 -7.50
CA ASN A 19 8.86 -18.55 -7.31
C ASN A 19 9.96 -17.56 -6.95
N GLY A 20 10.57 -16.95 -7.97
CA GLY A 20 11.53 -15.87 -7.79
C GLY A 20 10.79 -14.73 -7.12
N GLN A 21 10.74 -14.74 -5.79
CA GLN A 21 10.21 -13.63 -5.01
C GLN A 21 11.05 -12.42 -5.41
N SER A 22 10.46 -11.53 -6.22
CA SER A 22 11.11 -10.29 -6.58
C SER A 22 11.35 -9.53 -5.29
N THR A 23 12.62 -9.40 -4.91
CA THR A 23 13.01 -8.70 -3.69
C THR A 23 12.66 -7.23 -3.81
N VAL A 24 12.23 -6.62 -2.70
CA VAL A 24 11.92 -5.18 -2.65
C VAL A 24 13.10 -4.46 -1.99
N PRO A 25 13.63 -3.40 -2.62
CA PRO A 25 14.68 -2.59 -2.02
C PRO A 25 14.29 -2.07 -0.63
N PRO A 26 15.21 -2.03 0.36
CA PRO A 26 14.93 -1.58 1.73
C PRO A 26 14.09 -0.30 1.85
N ASN A 27 14.35 0.71 1.02
CA ASN A 27 13.68 2.01 1.02
C ASN A 27 12.29 2.02 0.38
N SER A 28 11.85 0.90 -0.18
CA SER A 28 10.53 0.72 -0.81
C SER A 28 9.71 -0.38 -0.13
N ARG A 29 10.18 -0.91 1.01
CA ARG A 29 9.47 -1.96 1.75
C ARG A 29 8.30 -1.37 2.50
N ILE A 30 7.16 -2.04 2.40
CA ILE A 30 6.00 -1.85 3.26
C ILE A 30 6.00 -3.03 4.24
N ASP A 31 6.02 -2.71 5.53
CA ASP A 31 6.01 -3.71 6.60
C ASP A 31 4.76 -4.60 6.50
N CYS A 32 4.96 -5.92 6.54
CA CYS A 32 3.89 -6.91 6.48
C CYS A 32 3.54 -7.49 7.86
N ASP A 33 4.39 -7.25 8.85
CA ASP A 33 4.19 -7.76 10.19
C ASP A 33 4.42 -6.64 11.20
N PRO A 34 3.41 -5.78 11.41
CA PRO A 34 3.54 -4.61 12.29
C PRO A 34 3.60 -4.99 13.78
N THR A 35 3.69 -6.27 14.11
CA THR A 35 3.81 -6.74 15.49
C THR A 35 5.27 -6.65 15.97
N PRO A 36 5.51 -6.31 17.25
CA PRO A 36 6.87 -6.33 17.81
C PRO A 36 7.49 -7.73 17.71
N ASN A 37 8.78 -7.79 17.41
CA ASN A 37 9.56 -9.05 17.30
C ASN A 37 9.13 -9.98 16.15
N SER A 38 8.83 -9.41 14.99
CA SER A 38 8.61 -10.19 13.77
C SER A 38 9.73 -11.22 13.54
N ASN A 39 9.34 -12.43 13.14
CA ASN A 39 10.25 -13.54 12.86
C ASN A 39 9.96 -14.16 11.49
N GLN A 40 10.95 -14.90 10.97
CA GLN A 40 10.86 -15.51 9.64
C GLN A 40 9.65 -16.45 9.46
N GLY A 41 9.32 -17.23 10.49
CA GLY A 41 8.22 -18.20 10.43
C GLY A 41 6.87 -17.52 10.28
N GLU A 42 6.60 -16.52 11.12
CA GLU A 42 5.36 -15.73 11.04
C GLU A 42 5.28 -14.90 9.76
N CYS A 43 6.40 -14.32 9.32
CA CYS A 43 6.42 -13.55 8.07
C CYS A 43 6.04 -14.41 6.86
N THR A 44 6.64 -15.59 6.74
CA THR A 44 6.41 -16.48 5.60
C THR A 44 5.04 -17.17 5.66
N SER A 45 4.51 -17.45 6.87
CA SER A 45 3.16 -18.00 7.01
C SER A 45 2.06 -17.01 6.60
N ARG A 46 2.32 -15.69 6.70
CA ARG A 46 1.49 -14.62 6.13
C ARG A 46 1.61 -14.49 4.60
N GLY A 47 2.53 -15.23 3.97
CA GLY A 47 2.84 -15.13 2.55
C GLY A 47 3.79 -13.97 2.18
N CYS A 48 4.43 -13.36 3.17
CA CYS A 48 5.35 -12.24 2.97
C CYS A 48 6.79 -12.66 2.73
N ILE A 49 7.63 -11.68 2.42
CA ILE A 49 9.04 -11.88 2.13
C ILE A 49 9.85 -11.53 3.38
N TRP A 50 10.69 -12.46 3.81
CA TRP A 50 11.63 -12.24 4.91
C TRP A 50 13.02 -11.92 4.38
N ASP A 51 13.60 -10.81 4.82
CA ASP A 51 15.02 -10.50 4.62
C ASP A 51 15.83 -11.00 5.81
N SER A 52 16.74 -11.93 5.57
CA SER A 52 17.66 -12.43 6.60
C SER A 52 18.83 -11.49 6.87
N LYS A 53 19.00 -10.42 6.10
CA LYS A 53 20.08 -9.45 6.24
C LYS A 53 19.62 -8.23 7.03
N PHE A 54 19.88 -8.25 8.32
CA PHE A 54 19.72 -7.08 9.17
C PHE A 54 20.79 -6.02 8.86
N ASP A 55 20.35 -4.79 8.58
CA ASP A 55 21.23 -3.62 8.41
C ASP A 55 21.32 -2.84 9.74
N SER A 56 22.46 -2.96 10.43
CA SER A 56 22.71 -2.25 11.69
C SER A 56 22.68 -0.73 11.56
N ASN A 57 22.92 -0.18 10.36
CA ASN A 57 22.84 1.26 10.14
C ASN A 57 21.40 1.75 9.94
N ASN A 58 20.49 0.85 9.56
CA ASN A 58 19.08 1.14 9.31
C ASN A 58 18.18 0.12 10.04
N PRO A 59 18.26 0.04 11.38
CA PRO A 59 17.65 -1.05 12.16
C PRO A 59 16.11 -1.06 12.13
N THR A 60 15.49 0.03 11.69
CA THR A 60 14.04 0.16 11.57
C THR A 60 13.48 -0.32 10.23
N VAL A 61 14.33 -0.69 9.27
CA VAL A 61 13.86 -1.23 7.99
C VAL A 61 13.20 -2.58 8.25
N PRO A 62 11.96 -2.81 7.77
CA PRO A 62 11.27 -4.06 8.02
C PRO A 62 11.99 -5.24 7.35
N LEU A 63 12.23 -6.28 8.15
CA LEU A 63 12.72 -7.58 7.66
C LEU A 63 11.58 -8.38 7.04
N CYS A 64 10.35 -8.28 7.57
CA CYS A 64 9.16 -8.83 6.96
C CYS A 64 8.43 -7.79 6.13
N TYR A 65 8.29 -8.00 4.83
CA TYR A 65 7.66 -7.00 3.95
C TYR A 65 6.75 -7.62 2.89
N TYR A 66 5.80 -6.83 2.41
CA TYR A 66 4.85 -7.26 1.41
C TYR A 66 5.52 -7.56 0.05
N PRO A 67 5.15 -8.66 -0.63
CA PRO A 67 5.48 -8.87 -2.03
C PRO A 67 4.90 -7.76 -2.93
N PRO A 68 5.53 -7.43 -4.08
CA PRO A 68 5.06 -6.36 -4.97
C PRO A 68 3.66 -6.53 -5.56
N ASN A 69 3.12 -7.75 -5.58
CA ASN A 69 1.77 -8.06 -6.05
C ASN A 69 0.70 -7.92 -4.94
N THR A 70 1.03 -7.33 -3.79
CA THR A 70 0.07 -7.10 -2.70
C THR A 70 -0.78 -5.88 -3.01
N GLY A 71 -2.07 -6.10 -3.26
CA GLY A 71 -3.02 -5.02 -3.52
C GLY A 71 -4.31 -5.49 -4.20
N TYR A 72 -4.85 -4.59 -5.01
CA TYR A 72 -6.02 -4.82 -5.87
C TYR A 72 -5.63 -4.70 -7.35
N ASN A 73 -6.39 -5.30 -8.25
CA ASN A 73 -6.36 -5.06 -9.69
C ASN A 73 -7.60 -4.30 -10.13
N ALA A 74 -7.46 -3.41 -11.10
CA ALA A 74 -8.61 -2.81 -11.77
C ALA A 74 -9.17 -3.76 -12.83
N THR A 75 -10.43 -4.15 -12.71
CA THR A 75 -11.13 -4.99 -13.69
C THR A 75 -11.84 -4.16 -14.76
N SER A 76 -12.18 -2.91 -14.44
CA SER A 76 -12.76 -1.94 -15.34
C SER A 76 -12.26 -0.55 -14.96
N THR A 77 -12.00 0.29 -15.95
CA THR A 77 -11.55 1.67 -15.74
C THR A 77 -12.26 2.61 -16.70
N THR A 78 -12.59 3.80 -16.20
CA THR A 78 -12.93 4.97 -17.00
C THR A 78 -11.91 6.08 -16.71
N LYS A 79 -12.13 7.29 -17.25
CA LYS A 79 -11.29 8.44 -16.90
C LYS A 79 -11.33 8.79 -15.41
N THR A 80 -12.44 8.54 -14.74
CA THR A 80 -12.68 8.99 -13.35
C THR A 80 -13.00 7.88 -12.36
N THR A 81 -13.13 6.64 -12.81
CA THR A 81 -13.54 5.51 -11.98
C THR A 81 -12.73 4.25 -12.28
N ALA A 82 -12.59 3.37 -11.27
CA ALA A 82 -12.07 2.01 -11.46
C ALA A 82 -12.76 1.02 -10.52
N THR A 83 -13.19 -0.12 -11.05
CA THR A 83 -13.70 -1.25 -10.26
C THR A 83 -12.52 -2.14 -9.88
N LEU A 84 -12.36 -2.42 -8.60
CA LEU A 84 -11.17 -3.09 -8.06
C LEU A 84 -11.54 -4.43 -7.42
N LYS A 85 -10.71 -5.44 -7.68
CA LYS A 85 -10.75 -6.74 -6.99
C LYS A 85 -9.39 -7.08 -6.39
N PRO A 86 -9.31 -7.80 -5.26
CA PRO A 86 -8.02 -8.24 -4.71
C PRO A 86 -7.20 -8.98 -5.76
N VAL A 87 -5.88 -8.80 -5.74
CA VAL A 87 -4.97 -9.54 -6.64
C VAL A 87 -5.06 -11.03 -6.30
N PRO A 88 -5.35 -11.91 -7.28
CA PRO A 88 -5.38 -13.36 -7.02
C PRO A 88 -4.02 -13.86 -6.52
N GLY A 89 -4.02 -14.59 -5.41
CA GLY A 89 -2.79 -15.08 -4.77
C GLY A 89 -1.90 -13.98 -4.15
N GLY A 90 -2.38 -12.74 -4.09
CA GLY A 90 -1.72 -11.67 -3.33
C GLY A 90 -1.84 -11.91 -1.83
N VAL A 91 -0.93 -11.30 -1.06
CA VAL A 91 -0.97 -11.39 0.40
C VAL A 91 -2.27 -10.78 0.94
N GLY A 92 -2.90 -11.53 1.85
CA GLY A 92 -4.13 -11.12 2.52
C GLY A 92 -3.91 -9.96 3.49
N ASN A 93 -5.01 -9.38 3.94
CA ASN A 93 -4.97 -8.36 4.98
C ASN A 93 -4.73 -9.02 6.35
N PRO A 94 -3.81 -8.49 7.18
CA PRO A 94 -3.47 -9.09 8.47
C PRO A 94 -4.62 -9.07 9.48
N TYR A 95 -5.63 -8.23 9.30
CA TYR A 95 -6.73 -8.01 10.24
C TYR A 95 -8.10 -8.09 9.56
N GLY A 96 -8.37 -9.23 8.94
CA GLY A 96 -9.66 -9.58 8.34
C GLY A 96 -9.59 -9.70 6.81
N SER A 97 -10.69 -10.16 6.21
CA SER A 97 -10.76 -10.36 4.76
C SER A 97 -10.90 -9.05 4.01
N ASN A 98 -10.10 -8.87 2.97
CA ASN A 98 -10.25 -7.77 2.01
C ASN A 98 -11.65 -7.81 1.38
N TYR A 99 -12.29 -6.65 1.24
CA TYR A 99 -13.55 -6.55 0.50
C TYR A 99 -13.34 -6.98 -0.95
N PRO A 100 -14.24 -7.83 -1.52
CA PRO A 100 -14.05 -8.40 -2.84
C PRO A 100 -14.27 -7.39 -3.97
N ASN A 101 -15.11 -6.38 -3.74
CA ASN A 101 -15.46 -5.36 -4.73
C ASN A 101 -15.27 -3.97 -4.11
N LEU A 102 -14.30 -3.21 -4.61
CA LEU A 102 -14.16 -1.79 -4.31
C LEU A 102 -14.40 -0.94 -5.56
N GLN A 103 -14.85 0.29 -5.35
CA GLN A 103 -14.94 1.32 -6.36
C GLN A 103 -14.00 2.47 -6.00
N PHE A 104 -13.04 2.74 -6.89
CA PHE A 104 -12.30 3.99 -6.91
C PHE A 104 -13.07 5.02 -7.75
N THR A 105 -13.18 6.25 -7.23
CA THR A 105 -13.68 7.41 -7.98
C THR A 105 -12.85 8.64 -7.66
N TRP A 106 -12.76 9.57 -8.62
CA TRP A 106 -12.22 10.90 -8.37
C TRP A 106 -12.98 12.00 -9.10
N LYS A 107 -12.95 13.22 -8.56
CA LYS A 107 -13.46 14.42 -9.20
C LYS A 107 -12.59 15.64 -8.89
N SER A 108 -12.54 16.57 -9.85
CA SER A 108 -11.90 17.87 -9.67
C SER A 108 -12.84 18.81 -8.93
N LEU A 109 -12.33 19.51 -7.92
CA LEU A 109 -13.01 20.57 -7.16
C LEU A 109 -12.25 21.88 -7.37
N GLY A 110 -12.18 22.34 -8.63
CA GLY A 110 -11.32 23.45 -9.04
C GLY A 110 -9.84 23.11 -8.88
N SER A 111 -9.20 23.72 -7.88
CA SER A 111 -7.79 23.50 -7.54
C SER A 111 -7.55 22.34 -6.58
N ALA A 112 -8.61 21.69 -6.09
CA ALA A 112 -8.55 20.48 -5.27
C ALA A 112 -9.02 19.24 -6.06
N VAL A 113 -8.71 18.06 -5.53
CA VAL A 113 -9.20 16.77 -6.06
C VAL A 113 -9.78 15.99 -4.90
N LYS A 114 -10.99 15.45 -5.09
CA LYS A 114 -11.59 14.48 -4.16
C LYS A 114 -11.44 13.09 -4.74
N ILE A 115 -10.81 12.21 -3.98
CA ILE A 115 -10.63 10.79 -4.28
C ILE A 115 -11.40 9.98 -3.25
N GLN A 116 -12.01 8.87 -3.70
CA GLN A 116 -12.71 7.94 -2.83
C GLN A 116 -12.43 6.51 -3.26
N ILE A 117 -12.17 5.64 -2.29
CA ILE A 117 -12.18 4.18 -2.43
C ILE A 117 -13.18 3.66 -1.42
N ALA A 118 -14.15 2.87 -1.86
CA ALA A 118 -15.17 2.29 -0.99
C ALA A 118 -15.65 0.95 -1.50
N PRO A 119 -16.08 0.02 -0.63
CA PRO A 119 -16.78 -1.18 -1.07
C PRO A 119 -18.11 -0.82 -1.73
N THR A 120 -18.51 -1.60 -2.73
CA THR A 120 -19.80 -1.42 -3.43
C THR A 120 -20.95 -2.16 -2.77
N ASP A 121 -20.63 -3.22 -2.03
CA ASP A 121 -21.63 -4.19 -1.56
C ASP A 121 -22.10 -3.90 -0.13
N VAL A 122 -21.41 -2.99 0.57
CA VAL A 122 -21.73 -2.59 1.93
C VAL A 122 -21.59 -1.09 2.09
N THR A 123 -22.46 -0.51 2.92
CA THR A 123 -22.31 0.88 3.36
C THR A 123 -21.39 0.91 4.58
N ARG A 124 -20.36 1.76 4.55
CA ARG A 124 -19.43 1.98 5.67
C ARG A 124 -19.62 3.36 6.26
N TYR A 125 -19.24 3.50 7.52
CA TYR A 125 -19.19 4.79 8.19
C TYR A 125 -18.37 5.81 7.39
N ARG A 126 -18.89 7.03 7.29
CA ARG A 126 -18.22 8.20 6.73
C ARG A 126 -18.32 9.30 7.77
N PRO A 127 -17.19 9.91 8.17
CA PRO A 127 -17.23 11.05 9.07
C PRO A 127 -18.19 12.13 8.53
N PRO A 128 -19.15 12.62 9.36
CA PRO A 128 -20.09 13.66 8.97
C PRO A 128 -19.40 15.03 8.94
N VAL A 129 -18.46 15.19 8.02
CA VAL A 129 -17.69 16.43 7.81
C VAL A 129 -18.23 17.13 6.58
N ASP A 130 -18.67 18.37 6.77
CA ASP A 130 -19.18 19.22 5.69
C ASP A 130 -18.02 19.71 4.82
N ILE A 131 -17.74 18.96 3.74
CA ILE A 131 -16.82 19.37 2.70
C ILE A 131 -17.58 20.19 1.68
N ASN A 132 -17.28 21.49 1.55
CA ASN A 132 -17.84 22.33 0.49
C ASN A 132 -17.28 21.91 -0.88
N GLU A 133 -17.98 21.00 -1.56
CA GLU A 133 -17.58 20.52 -2.88
C GLU A 133 -17.79 21.55 -4.00
N ASN A 134 -18.54 22.61 -3.74
CA ASN A 134 -18.80 23.69 -4.70
C ASN A 134 -17.91 24.91 -4.45
N ALA A 135 -16.90 24.79 -3.57
CA ALA A 135 -15.98 25.87 -3.29
C ALA A 135 -15.21 26.25 -4.57
N ASN A 136 -15.53 27.42 -5.13
CA ASN A 136 -14.82 27.97 -6.28
C ASN A 136 -13.55 28.71 -5.83
N ILE A 137 -12.56 27.97 -5.34
CA ILE A 137 -11.27 28.53 -4.94
C ILE A 137 -10.40 28.69 -6.18
N GLN A 138 -10.27 29.92 -6.64
CA GLN A 138 -9.36 30.28 -7.73
C GLN A 138 -7.91 30.01 -7.30
N SER A 139 -7.21 29.19 -8.08
CA SER A 139 -5.79 28.92 -7.89
C SER A 139 -5.13 28.79 -9.25
N SER A 140 -3.86 29.21 -9.35
CA SER A 140 -3.02 28.90 -10.50
C SER A 140 -2.62 27.42 -10.54
N GLU A 141 -2.79 26.70 -9.43
CA GLU A 141 -2.48 25.28 -9.33
C GLU A 141 -3.70 24.41 -9.63
N ALA A 142 -3.45 23.36 -10.40
CA ALA A 142 -4.45 22.38 -10.77
C ALA A 142 -3.83 20.98 -10.83
N PHE A 143 -4.64 19.97 -10.58
CA PHE A 143 -4.19 18.59 -10.50
C PHE A 143 -4.89 17.70 -11.53
N THR A 144 -4.24 16.61 -11.89
CA THR A 144 -4.82 15.50 -12.67
C THR A 144 -4.58 14.20 -11.95
N VAL A 145 -5.52 13.27 -12.07
CA VAL A 145 -5.36 11.90 -11.57
C VAL A 145 -5.16 10.97 -12.75
N GLU A 146 -4.14 10.11 -12.67
CA GLU A 146 -3.89 9.02 -13.61
C GLU A 146 -4.15 7.69 -12.88
N ILE A 147 -5.00 6.85 -13.46
CA ILE A 147 -5.25 5.48 -13.00
C ILE A 147 -4.28 4.56 -13.72
N VAL A 148 -3.55 3.73 -12.98
CA VAL A 148 -2.56 2.80 -13.51
C VAL A 148 -2.91 1.39 -13.05
N ASN A 149 -2.90 0.43 -13.97
CA ASN A 149 -3.15 -0.98 -13.66
C ASN A 149 -2.04 -1.84 -14.27
N LYS A 150 -0.87 -1.83 -13.63
CA LYS A 150 0.31 -2.59 -14.06
C LYS A 150 0.74 -3.49 -12.92
N ASN A 151 0.38 -4.78 -13.01
CA ASN A 151 0.48 -5.81 -11.95
C ASN A 151 -0.47 -5.61 -10.77
N ILE A 152 -0.59 -4.36 -10.30
CA ILE A 152 -1.57 -3.91 -9.31
C ILE A 152 -2.17 -2.57 -9.77
N PHE A 153 -3.37 -2.29 -9.27
CA PHE A 153 -4.00 -0.98 -9.30
C PHE A 153 -3.19 0.00 -8.45
N SER A 154 -2.92 1.16 -9.03
CA SER A 154 -2.44 2.34 -8.36
C SER A 154 -3.05 3.57 -9.03
N PHE A 155 -2.92 4.71 -8.38
CA PHE A 155 -3.22 5.99 -8.99
C PHE A 155 -2.13 6.97 -8.61
N ASN A 156 -2.00 8.02 -9.41
CA ASN A 156 -1.15 9.13 -9.07
C ASN A 156 -1.87 10.45 -9.29
N VAL A 157 -1.62 11.40 -8.41
CA VAL A 157 -2.07 12.79 -8.53
C VAL A 157 -0.87 13.62 -8.98
N LYS A 158 -0.97 14.22 -10.16
CA LYS A 158 0.08 15.07 -10.74
C LYS A 158 -0.33 16.53 -10.68
N ARG A 159 0.64 17.39 -10.33
CA ARG A 159 0.53 18.83 -10.54
C ARG A 159 0.60 19.13 -12.03
N LYS A 160 -0.38 19.87 -12.58
CA LYS A 160 -0.44 20.18 -14.01
C LYS A 160 0.69 21.07 -14.49
N SER A 161 1.12 22.03 -13.67
CA SER A 161 2.12 23.04 -14.06
C SER A 161 3.50 22.45 -14.37
N ASN A 162 3.89 21.35 -13.70
CA ASN A 162 5.22 20.77 -13.83
C ASN A 162 5.26 19.24 -13.93
N GLY A 163 4.10 18.56 -13.90
CA GLY A 163 4.00 17.11 -14.01
C GLY A 163 4.44 16.30 -12.79
N VAL A 164 4.85 16.95 -11.69
CA VAL A 164 5.31 16.27 -10.47
C VAL A 164 4.17 15.47 -9.85
N ARG A 165 4.43 14.20 -9.54
CA ARG A 165 3.51 13.33 -8.79
C ARG A 165 3.57 13.69 -7.32
N ILE A 166 2.48 14.26 -6.79
CA ILE A 166 2.37 14.67 -5.39
C ILE A 166 1.77 13.58 -4.49
N TRP A 167 1.10 12.60 -5.11
CA TRP A 167 0.61 11.39 -4.48
C TRP A 167 0.81 10.27 -5.51
N ASP A 168 1.57 9.24 -5.19
CA ASP A 168 1.87 8.12 -6.08
C ASP A 168 1.77 6.80 -5.29
N THR A 169 0.67 6.07 -5.49
CA THR A 169 0.39 4.82 -4.76
C THR A 169 1.00 3.59 -5.42
N SER A 170 1.86 3.75 -6.43
CA SER A 170 2.50 2.64 -7.14
C SER A 170 3.48 1.81 -6.31
N ILE A 171 3.82 2.27 -5.09
CA ILE A 171 4.52 1.46 -4.10
C ILE A 171 3.71 0.21 -3.70
N GLY A 172 2.38 0.24 -3.86
CA GLY A 172 1.48 -0.88 -3.61
C GLY A 172 0.98 -0.98 -2.16
N GLY A 173 0.53 -2.18 -1.78
CA GLY A 173 0.08 -2.45 -0.41
C GLY A 173 -1.30 -1.88 -0.08
N LEU A 174 -2.17 -1.65 -1.08
CA LEU A 174 -3.58 -1.30 -0.83
C LEU A 174 -4.30 -2.51 -0.23
N LEU A 175 -4.67 -2.41 1.05
CA LEU A 175 -5.46 -3.41 1.76
C LEU A 175 -6.73 -2.74 2.28
N PHE A 176 -7.86 -3.44 2.22
CA PHE A 176 -9.16 -2.85 2.58
C PHE A 176 -10.09 -3.93 3.14
N ALA A 177 -9.98 -4.19 4.44
CA ALA A 177 -10.88 -5.02 5.21
C ALA A 177 -11.80 -4.15 6.09
N ASP A 178 -12.67 -4.80 6.85
CA ASP A 178 -13.66 -4.10 7.68
C ASP A 178 -13.02 -3.22 8.76
N GLN A 179 -11.96 -3.71 9.41
CA GLN A 179 -11.28 -3.03 10.52
C GLN A 179 -9.82 -2.66 10.21
N PHE A 180 -9.40 -2.80 8.95
CA PHE A 180 -8.05 -2.43 8.52
C PHE A 180 -8.02 -1.94 7.08
N ILE A 181 -7.59 -0.70 6.91
CA ILE A 181 -7.42 -0.05 5.61
C ILE A 181 -5.99 0.48 5.56
N GLN A 182 -5.25 0.13 4.51
CA GLN A 182 -3.89 0.58 4.27
C GLN A 182 -3.77 1.16 2.87
N ILE A 183 -3.09 2.31 2.78
CA ILE A 183 -2.69 2.94 1.53
C ILE A 183 -1.31 3.56 1.73
N SER A 184 -0.41 3.37 0.76
CA SER A 184 0.95 3.88 0.81
C SER A 184 1.22 4.79 -0.38
N THR A 185 2.16 5.72 -0.24
CA THR A 185 2.55 6.64 -1.32
C THR A 185 4.05 6.92 -1.33
N TYR A 186 4.61 7.08 -2.52
CA TYR A 186 5.87 7.80 -2.67
C TYR A 186 5.64 9.30 -2.45
N LEU A 187 6.64 9.97 -1.89
CA LEU A 187 6.62 11.40 -1.64
C LEU A 187 7.52 12.13 -2.65
N PRO A 188 7.13 13.31 -3.16
CA PRO A 188 7.96 14.10 -4.07
C PRO A 188 9.13 14.79 -3.37
N SER A 189 9.13 14.88 -2.04
CA SER A 189 10.21 15.46 -1.24
C SER A 189 10.16 14.95 0.20
N LYS A 190 11.27 15.13 0.94
CA LYS A 190 11.35 14.84 2.39
C LYS A 190 10.84 15.99 3.28
N LYS A 191 10.32 17.06 2.69
CA LYS A 191 9.82 18.25 3.42
C LYS A 191 8.35 18.05 3.79
N ILE A 192 8.10 17.17 4.75
CA ILE A 192 6.75 16.90 5.29
C ILE A 192 6.65 17.47 6.69
N TYR A 193 5.49 18.04 6.99
CA TYR A 193 5.15 18.72 8.24
C TYR A 193 3.70 18.39 8.58
N GLY A 194 3.34 18.43 9.87
CA GLY A 194 2.00 18.13 10.35
C GLY A 194 1.98 16.82 11.13
N PHE A 195 0.91 16.04 10.96
CA PHE A 195 0.47 14.94 11.85
C PHE A 195 0.21 15.45 13.29
N GLY A 196 -0.73 14.85 14.01
CA GLY A 196 -1.04 15.32 15.35
C GLY A 196 -2.35 14.79 15.94
N GLU A 197 -2.52 14.89 17.25
CA GLU A 197 -1.66 15.61 18.21
C GLU A 197 -0.49 14.76 18.73
N HIS A 198 0.75 15.26 18.61
CA HIS A 198 1.99 14.59 19.02
C HIS A 198 3.06 15.62 19.41
N ILE A 199 4.03 15.22 20.24
CA ILE A 199 5.25 16.02 20.43
C ILE A 199 6.28 15.66 19.38
N HIS A 200 6.37 16.48 18.34
CA HIS A 200 7.46 16.41 17.39
C HIS A 200 8.68 17.18 17.92
N LYS A 201 9.84 16.51 18.05
CA LYS A 201 11.11 17.16 18.44
C LYS A 201 11.59 18.18 17.40
N ASN A 202 11.20 17.98 16.15
CA ASN A 202 11.48 18.88 15.03
C ASN A 202 10.20 19.08 14.21
N LEU A 203 10.05 20.27 13.61
CA LEU A 203 8.89 20.57 12.77
C LEU A 203 8.83 19.69 11.50
N GLN A 204 9.99 19.47 10.85
CA GLN A 204 10.11 18.58 9.69
C GLN A 204 10.24 17.12 10.15
N HIS A 205 9.47 16.21 9.55
CA HIS A 205 9.59 14.78 9.85
C HIS A 205 10.93 14.19 9.36
N ASP A 206 11.49 13.29 10.18
CA ASP A 206 12.67 12.51 9.85
C ASP A 206 12.28 11.23 9.08
N PHE A 207 12.74 11.12 7.83
CA PHE A 207 12.55 9.95 6.97
C PHE A 207 13.78 9.04 6.89
N SER A 208 14.76 9.21 7.78
CA SER A 208 15.90 8.28 7.89
C SER A 208 15.53 6.98 8.59
N LYS A 209 14.41 6.96 9.32
CA LYS A 209 13.89 5.81 10.07
C LYS A 209 12.43 5.56 9.72
N TYR A 210 12.01 4.31 9.81
CA TYR A 210 10.60 3.96 9.80
C TYR A 210 9.99 4.39 11.15
N THR A 211 9.11 5.39 11.10
CA THR A 211 8.49 5.96 12.30
C THR A 211 6.98 5.84 12.18
N THR A 212 6.33 5.39 13.26
CA THR A 212 4.88 5.25 13.33
C THR A 212 4.30 6.31 14.27
N TRP A 213 3.33 7.09 13.77
CA TRP A 213 2.62 8.11 14.55
C TRP A 213 1.18 7.65 14.78
N GLY A 214 0.88 7.11 15.97
CA GLY A 214 -0.46 6.65 16.32
C GLY A 214 -1.42 7.82 16.53
N MET A 215 -2.57 7.85 15.85
CA MET A 215 -3.55 8.94 15.94
C MET A 215 -4.86 8.44 16.53
N PHE A 216 -5.08 8.71 17.81
CA PHE A 216 -6.34 8.47 18.51
C PHE A 216 -6.45 9.44 19.67
N ALA A 217 -7.55 10.20 19.76
CA ALA A 217 -7.72 11.20 20.82
C ALA A 217 -7.62 10.52 22.18
N ARG A 218 -6.65 10.96 23.00
CA ARG A 218 -6.33 10.34 24.28
C ARG A 218 -5.92 11.41 25.28
N ASP A 219 -6.42 11.28 26.50
CA ASP A 219 -5.97 12.07 27.64
C ASP A 219 -4.65 11.48 28.16
N GLU A 220 -3.55 12.14 27.82
CA GLU A 220 -2.19 11.78 28.23
C GLU A 220 -1.35 13.07 28.33
N PRO A 221 -0.48 13.21 29.35
CA PRO A 221 0.44 14.33 29.38
C PRO A 221 1.34 14.32 28.14
N PRO A 222 1.67 15.50 27.58
CA PRO A 222 2.64 15.59 26.51
C PRO A 222 4.03 15.16 27.06
N ASP A 223 4.49 13.96 26.67
CA ASP A 223 5.83 13.45 26.96
C ASP A 223 6.78 13.46 25.75
N SER A 224 7.94 14.12 25.90
CA SER A 224 8.98 14.25 24.87
C SER A 224 10.09 13.19 24.99
N ALA A 225 10.07 12.37 26.05
CA ALA A 225 10.97 11.25 26.26
C ALA A 225 10.70 10.10 25.26
N GLY A 226 9.49 10.05 24.70
CA GLY A 226 9.12 9.28 23.51
C GLY A 226 8.83 7.80 23.79
N VAL A 227 7.80 7.31 23.09
CA VAL A 227 7.79 5.95 22.56
C VAL A 227 8.49 5.98 21.20
#